data_AF-A0A928HTQ3-F1
#
_entry.id   AF-A0A928HTQ3-F1
#
_cell.length_a   1.000
_cell.length_b   1.000
_cell.length_c   1.000
_cell.angle_alpha   90.00
_cell.angle_beta   90.00
_cell.angle_gamma   90.00
#
_symmetry.space_group_name_H-M   'P 1'
#
loop_
_entity.id
_entity.type
_entity.pdbx_description
1 polymer ?
#
loop_
_entity_poly.entity_id
_entity_poly.type
_entity_poly.pdbx_seq_one_letter_code
_entity_poly.pdbx_strand_id
1 'polypeptide(L)' 'AYSMQKTPFAMLSRALCMQRGRVIVINLPGSKKAATENWEGLEPVLAHAVSMMAGGGHE' A
#
# COMPACT_ATOMS: atom_id res chain seq x y z
N ALA A 1 3.27 -0.79 -10.08
CA ALA A 1 4.23 0.33 -9.96
C ALA A 1 3.52 1.69 -10.07
N TYR A 2 2.55 1.97 -9.19
CA TYR A 2 1.73 3.21 -9.25
C TYR A 2 2.58 4.48 -9.18
N SER A 3 3.51 4.55 -8.22
CA SER A 3 4.43 5.69 -8.05
C SER A 3 5.38 5.93 -9.24
N MET A 4 5.69 4.90 -10.04
CA MET A 4 6.52 5.07 -11.26
C MET A 4 5.80 5.89 -12.35
N GLN A 5 4.47 5.97 -12.30
CA GLN A 5 3.69 6.85 -13.19
C GLN A 5 3.81 8.32 -12.79
N LYS A 6 4.23 8.60 -11.55
CA LYS A 6 4.37 9.96 -11.00
C LYS A 6 5.81 10.46 -11.05
N THR A 7 6.79 9.57 -10.86
CA THR A 7 8.21 9.92 -10.92
C THR A 7 9.09 8.70 -11.24
N PRO A 8 10.12 8.84 -12.09
CA PRO A 8 11.08 7.77 -12.33
C PRO A 8 11.87 7.40 -11.07
N PHE A 9 12.03 8.32 -10.10
CA PHE A 9 12.76 8.05 -8.86
C PHE A 9 12.07 7.02 -7.95
N ALA A 10 10.80 6.70 -8.21
CA ALA A 10 10.09 5.66 -7.47
C ALA A 10 10.77 4.28 -7.58
N MET A 11 11.58 4.06 -8.62
CA MET A 11 12.39 2.84 -8.78
C MET A 11 13.40 2.62 -7.64
N LEU A 12 13.78 3.67 -6.92
CA LEU A 12 14.73 3.60 -5.80
C LEU A 12 14.05 3.24 -4.47
N SER A 13 12.71 3.20 -4.43
CA SER A 13 11.97 2.87 -3.22
C SER A 13 12.26 1.43 -2.78
N ARG A 14 12.59 1.27 -1.50
CA ARG A 14 12.76 -0.03 -0.84
C ARG A 14 11.62 -0.34 0.15
N ALA A 15 10.53 0.42 0.05
CA ALA A 15 9.38 0.26 0.93
C ALA A 15 8.74 -1.12 0.72
N LEU A 16 8.48 -1.82 1.81
CA LEU A 16 7.73 -3.08 1.84
C LEU A 16 6.44 -2.89 2.62
N CYS A 17 5.44 -3.73 2.35
CA CYS A 17 4.30 -3.94 3.23
C CYS A 17 4.44 -5.30 3.92
N MET A 18 3.81 -5.45 5.08
CA MET A 18 3.79 -6.73 5.79
C MET A 18 2.50 -6.92 6.56
N GLN A 19 2.17 -8.18 6.83
CA GLN A 19 1.13 -8.57 7.77
C GLN A 19 1.79 -9.15 9.03
N ARG A 20 1.36 -8.69 10.21
CA ARG A 20 1.71 -9.27 11.51
C ARG A 20 0.42 -9.66 12.23
N GLY A 21 0.09 -10.95 12.22
CA GLY A 21 -1.20 -11.43 12.74
C GLY A 21 -2.35 -10.82 11.95
N ARG A 22 -3.19 -10.01 12.60
CA ARG A 22 -4.34 -9.31 11.99
C ARG A 22 -4.06 -7.85 11.62
N VAL A 23 -2.80 -7.43 11.65
CA VAL A 23 -2.38 -6.03 11.40
C VAL A 23 -1.58 -5.96 10.11
N ILE A 24 -1.95 -5.03 9.21
CA ILE A 24 -1.12 -4.66 8.05
C ILE A 24 -0.29 -3.44 8.43
N VAL A 25 1.01 -3.51 8.16
CA VAL A 25 1.93 -2.38 8.23
C VAL A 25 2.31 -1.98 6.82
N ILE A 26 2.13 -0.71 6.51
CA ILE A 26 2.36 -0.16 5.17
C ILE A 26 3.32 1.01 5.29
N ASN A 27 4.47 0.88 4.63
CA ASN A 27 5.45 1.96 4.55
C ASN A 27 5.05 2.95 3.45
N LEU A 28 4.95 4.23 3.80
CA LEU A 28 4.72 5.32 2.85
C LEU A 28 6.00 6.16 2.69
N PRO A 29 6.16 6.87 1.55
CA PRO A 29 7.26 7.82 1.38
C PRO A 29 7.20 8.96 2.42
N GLY A 30 8.35 9.56 2.72
CA GLY A 30 8.45 10.59 3.77
C GLY A 30 7.84 11.96 3.41
N SER A 31 7.56 12.24 2.14
CA SER A 31 6.94 13.51 1.75
C SER A 31 5.41 13.40 1.76
N LYS A 32 4.72 14.45 2.24
CA LYS A 32 3.26 14.49 2.29
C LYS A 32 2.62 14.18 0.93
N LYS A 33 3.11 14.81 -0.14
CA LYS A 33 2.61 14.59 -1.51
C LYS A 33 2.68 13.11 -1.90
N ALA A 34 3.86 12.51 -1.79
CA ALA A 34 4.05 11.13 -2.22
C ALA A 34 3.29 10.13 -1.32
N ALA A 35 3.17 10.42 -0.02
CA ALA A 35 2.34 9.63 0.89
C ALA A 35 0.85 9.66 0.48
N THR A 36 0.32 10.84 0.15
CA THR A 36 -1.07 10.98 -0.34
C THR A 36 -1.29 10.26 -1.67
N GLU A 37 -0.40 10.41 -2.64
CA GLU A 37 -0.50 9.70 -3.93
C GLU A 37 -0.45 8.17 -3.75
N ASN A 38 0.38 7.66 -2.83
CA ASN A 38 0.44 6.22 -2.54
C ASN A 38 -0.80 5.75 -1.78
N TRP A 39 -1.37 6.60 -0.91
CA TRP A 39 -2.63 6.31 -0.22
C TRP A 39 -3.80 6.18 -1.19
N GLU A 40 -3.94 7.09 -2.15
CA GLU A 40 -4.99 7.03 -3.18
C GLU A 40 -4.94 5.73 -4.00
N GLY A 41 -3.75 5.21 -4.29
CA GLY A 41 -3.60 3.93 -4.97
C GLY A 41 -3.90 2.70 -4.09
N LEU A 42 -3.89 2.86 -2.77
CA LEU A 42 -4.00 1.78 -1.79
C LEU A 42 -5.42 1.71 -1.17
N GLU A 43 -6.02 2.84 -0.85
CA GLU A 43 -7.31 2.94 -0.16
C GLU A 43 -8.38 1.99 -0.74
N PRO A 44 -8.58 1.90 -2.07
CA PRO A 44 -9.65 1.07 -2.63
C PRO A 44 -9.51 -0.42 -2.35
N VAL A 45 -8.29 -0.90 -2.07
CA VAL A 45 -8.02 -2.33 -1.86
C VAL A 45 -7.92 -2.71 -0.37
N LEU A 46 -7.91 -1.74 0.55
CA LEU A 46 -7.70 -2.01 1.98
C LEU A 46 -8.83 -2.85 2.59
N ALA A 47 -10.09 -2.57 2.25
CA ALA A 47 -11.22 -3.33 2.77
C ALA A 47 -11.15 -4.82 2.38
N HIS A 48 -10.82 -5.09 1.12
CA HIS A 48 -10.62 -6.45 0.62
C HIS A 48 -9.42 -7.12 1.31
N ALA A 49 -8.28 -6.43 1.44
CA ALA A 49 -7.11 -6.94 2.14
C ALA A 49 -7.42 -7.32 3.60
N VAL A 50 -8.21 -6.51 4.31
CA VAL A 50 -8.65 -6.80 5.68
C VAL A 50 -9.56 -8.03 5.73
N SER A 51 -10.49 -8.18 4.78
CA SER A 51 -11.33 -9.37 4.66
C SER A 51 -10.49 -10.64 4.47
N MET A 52 -9.50 -10.59 3.56
CA MET A 52 -8.58 -11.71 3.31
C MET A 52 -7.78 -12.09 4.55
N MET A 53 -7.25 -11.11 5.28
CA MET A 53 -6.54 -11.38 6.55
C MET A 53 -7.43 -12.02 7.62
N ALA A 54 -8.74 -11.77 7.58
CA ALA A 54 -9.71 -12.37 8.48
C ALA A 54 -10.14 -13.79 8.06
N GLY A 55 -9.60 -14.31 6.95
CA GLY A 55 -9.98 -15.61 6.39
C GLY A 55 -11.19 -15.56 5.46
N GLY A 56 -11.56 -14.38 4.97
CA GLY A 56 -12.57 -14.23 3.91
C GLY A 56 -12.14 -14.90 2.60
N GLY A 57 -13.11 -15.22 1.74
CA GLY A 57 -12.88 -15.74 0.38
C GLY A 57 -12.98 -14.67 -0.71
N HIS A 58 -12.59 -15.00 -1.93
CA HIS A 58 -12.74 -14.13 -3.10
C HIS A 58 -14.19 -14.19 -3.61
N GLU A 59 -15.08 -13.39 -3.03
CA GLU A 59 -16.39 -13.04 -3.62
C GLU A 59 -16.42 -11.55 -3.97
#